data_AF-A0A3M0KSU3-F1
#
_entry.id   AF-A0A3M0KSU3-F1
#
_cell.length_a   1.000
_cell.length_b   1.000
_cell.length_c   1.000
_cell.angle_alpha   90.00
_cell.angle_beta   90.00
_cell.angle_gamma   90.00
#
_symmetry.space_group_name_H-M   'P 1'
#
loop_
_entity.id
_entity.type
_entity.pdbx_description
1 polymer ?
#
loop_
_entity_poly.entity_id
_entity_poly.type
_entity_poly.pdbx_seq_one_letter_code
_entity_poly.pdbx_strand_id
1 'polypeptide(L)'
;MGALCGWHQDTLPLGLGDGQLFTWTDGLKRKDWHDYESIQKDAMRSGKGEHGKPYPLTEEDHDDSAYRENGFNIFVSNNIALERSLPDIRHPNCKHKVYLETLPNTSIIIPFHNEGWTSLLRTIHSIINRTPDSLIAEIILVDDFSDRGELNMFLVGDNLYASYESEEESDKRDFDGHLVSSQGQPTIV
;
A
#
# COMPACT_ATOMS: atom_id res chain seq x y z
N MET A 1 -13.88 -58.65 1.75
CA MET A 1 -14.00 -57.18 1.81
C MET A 1 -12.63 -56.61 1.50
N GLY A 2 -12.50 -55.89 0.39
CA GLY A 2 -11.24 -55.30 -0.07
C GLY A 2 -11.48 -54.65 -1.42
N ALA A 3 -11.97 -53.42 -1.41
CA ALA A 3 -12.23 -52.65 -2.61
C ALA A 3 -10.92 -52.04 -3.13
N LEU A 4 -10.61 -52.33 -4.38
CA LEU A 4 -9.59 -51.65 -5.19
C LEU A 4 -10.17 -50.29 -5.61
N CYS A 5 -9.61 -49.19 -5.12
CA CYS A 5 -9.91 -47.87 -5.65
C CYS A 5 -9.08 -47.64 -6.92
N GLY A 6 -9.76 -47.52 -8.06
CA GLY A 6 -9.18 -47.22 -9.35
C GLY A 6 -8.66 -45.78 -9.42
N TRP A 7 -7.48 -45.63 -9.99
CA TRP A 7 -6.92 -44.34 -10.38
C TRP A 7 -7.63 -43.86 -11.64
N HIS A 8 -8.39 -42.78 -11.56
CA HIS A 8 -8.90 -42.06 -12.73
C HIS A 8 -7.74 -41.24 -13.32
N GLN A 9 -7.25 -41.67 -14.48
CA GLN A 9 -6.35 -40.90 -15.33
C GLN A 9 -7.19 -39.93 -16.16
N ASP A 10 -7.27 -38.68 -15.74
CA ASP A 10 -7.80 -37.63 -16.60
C ASP A 10 -6.64 -37.03 -17.40
N THR A 11 -6.64 -37.38 -18.69
CA THR A 11 -5.72 -36.94 -19.73
C THR A 11 -5.83 -35.43 -19.95
N LEU A 12 -4.71 -34.71 -19.83
CA LEU A 12 -4.55 -33.34 -20.33
C LEU A 12 -4.49 -33.35 -21.87
N PRO A 13 -5.32 -32.58 -22.59
CA PRO A 13 -5.06 -32.30 -23.99
C PRO A 13 -4.10 -31.12 -24.09
N LEU A 14 -2.90 -31.39 -24.63
CA LEU A 14 -2.05 -30.39 -25.25
C LEU A 14 -2.73 -29.92 -26.55
N GLY A 15 -2.98 -28.62 -26.68
CA GLY A 15 -3.50 -28.03 -27.92
C GLY A 15 -3.23 -26.54 -27.98
N LEU A 16 -2.23 -26.14 -28.78
CA LEU A 16 -2.09 -24.80 -29.32
C LEU A 16 -3.23 -24.55 -30.33
N GLY A 17 -3.79 -23.34 -30.33
CA GLY A 17 -4.57 -22.81 -31.45
C GLY A 17 -5.85 -22.09 -31.03
N ASP A 18 -5.90 -20.79 -31.32
CA ASP A 18 -7.09 -19.97 -31.52
C ASP A 18 -7.93 -19.56 -30.30
N GLY A 19 -7.65 -18.37 -29.77
CA GLY A 19 -8.66 -17.37 -29.35
C GLY A 19 -9.84 -17.83 -28.50
N GLN A 20 -9.65 -18.85 -27.65
CA GLN A 20 -10.75 -19.50 -26.96
C GLN A 20 -11.23 -18.62 -25.80
N LEU A 21 -12.35 -17.92 -26.02
CA LEU A 21 -13.14 -17.33 -24.95
C LEU A 21 -13.54 -18.48 -24.01
N PHE A 22 -12.89 -18.59 -22.86
CA PHE A 22 -13.21 -19.58 -21.84
C PHE A 22 -14.62 -19.29 -21.29
N THR A 23 -15.65 -19.84 -21.92
CA THR A 23 -16.96 -19.97 -21.29
C THR A 23 -16.87 -21.13 -20.33
N TRP A 24 -16.51 -20.81 -19.09
CA TRP A 24 -16.64 -21.75 -17.98
C TRP A 24 -18.10 -22.21 -17.89
N THR A 25 -18.31 -23.46 -17.48
CA THR A 25 -19.62 -24.15 -17.50
C THR A 25 -20.69 -23.54 -16.59
N ASP A 26 -20.34 -22.51 -15.82
CA ASP A 26 -21.20 -21.76 -14.91
C ASP A 26 -21.89 -20.55 -15.55
N GLY A 27 -21.56 -20.20 -16.79
CA GLY A 27 -22.12 -19.03 -17.48
C GLY A 27 -21.63 -17.68 -16.92
N LEU A 28 -20.65 -17.70 -16.01
CA LEU A 28 -20.11 -16.50 -15.39
C LEU A 28 -18.97 -15.92 -16.23
N LYS A 29 -19.07 -14.62 -16.53
CA LYS A 29 -18.00 -13.88 -17.21
C LYS A 29 -16.79 -13.73 -16.30
N ARG A 30 -15.61 -13.89 -16.89
CA ARG A 30 -14.33 -13.72 -16.20
C ARG A 30 -13.48 -12.69 -16.91
N LYS A 31 -12.69 -11.97 -16.13
CA LYS A 31 -11.80 -10.88 -16.54
C LYS A 31 -10.40 -11.15 -16.02
N ASP A 32 -9.40 -10.78 -16.81
CA ASP A 32 -8.03 -10.63 -16.32
C ASP A 32 -7.92 -9.30 -15.59
N TRP A 33 -7.61 -9.36 -14.29
CA TRP A 33 -7.49 -8.18 -13.43
C TRP A 33 -6.05 -7.68 -13.30
N HIS A 34 -5.10 -8.28 -14.01
CA HIS A 34 -3.72 -7.79 -14.03
C HIS A 34 -3.63 -6.48 -14.81
N ASP A 35 -3.17 -5.40 -14.16
CA ASP A 35 -2.83 -4.14 -14.80
C ASP A 35 -1.38 -4.21 -15.34
N TYR A 36 -1.25 -4.63 -16.60
CA TYR A 36 0.05 -4.75 -17.25
C TYR A 36 0.76 -3.41 -17.48
N GLU A 37 0.02 -2.31 -17.58
CA GLU A 37 0.63 -0.98 -17.75
C GLU A 37 1.28 -0.53 -16.43
N SER A 38 0.56 -0.67 -15.32
CA SER A 38 1.11 -0.41 -13.97
C SER A 38 2.31 -1.31 -13.67
N ILE A 39 2.22 -2.61 -13.99
CA ILE A 39 3.35 -3.55 -13.82
C ILE A 39 4.57 -3.12 -14.63
N GLN A 40 4.40 -2.65 -15.87
CA GLN A 40 5.51 -2.14 -16.69
C GLN A 40 6.11 -0.86 -16.12
N LYS A 41 5.28 0.07 -15.63
CA LYS A 41 5.73 1.29 -14.97
C LYS A 41 6.54 0.95 -13.71
N ASP A 42 6.04 0.07 -12.85
CA ASP A 42 6.73 -0.40 -11.64
C ASP A 42 8.07 -1.06 -11.99
N ALA A 43 8.13 -1.83 -13.09
CA ALA A 43 9.37 -2.44 -13.57
C ALA A 43 10.44 -1.42 -14.02
N MET A 44 10.03 -0.24 -14.50
CA MET A 44 10.93 0.84 -14.92
C MET A 44 11.34 1.77 -13.78
N ARG A 45 10.69 1.71 -12.61
CA ARG A 45 11.02 2.58 -11.46
C ARG A 45 12.44 2.32 -10.98
N SER A 46 13.09 3.39 -10.50
CA SER A 46 14.45 3.33 -9.97
C SER A 46 14.58 4.28 -8.78
N GLY A 47 15.41 3.91 -7.82
CA GLY A 47 15.51 4.63 -6.56
C GLY A 47 15.86 3.71 -5.40
N LYS A 48 15.99 4.30 -4.21
CA LYS A 48 16.26 3.55 -2.98
C LYS A 48 15.01 2.77 -2.59
N GLY A 49 15.15 1.48 -2.32
CA GLY A 49 14.04 0.61 -1.90
C GLY A 49 13.12 0.12 -3.02
N GLU A 50 13.33 0.55 -4.27
CA GLU A 50 12.59 0.06 -5.44
C GLU A 50 12.85 -1.42 -5.70
N HIS A 51 11.85 -2.10 -6.27
CA HIS A 51 11.84 -3.55 -6.50
C HIS A 51 12.08 -4.36 -5.22
N GLY A 52 11.75 -3.77 -4.06
CA GLY A 52 12.00 -4.37 -2.75
C GLY A 52 13.49 -4.60 -2.43
N LYS A 53 14.40 -3.91 -3.12
CA LYS A 53 15.84 -4.00 -2.84
C LYS A 53 16.14 -3.42 -1.45
N PRO A 54 17.14 -3.96 -0.74
CA PRO A 54 17.56 -3.40 0.54
C PRO A 54 18.02 -1.95 0.36
N TYR A 55 17.70 -1.10 1.34
CA TYR A 55 18.17 0.28 1.38
C TYR A 55 19.68 0.29 1.71
N PRO A 56 20.51 1.05 0.98
CA PRO A 56 21.93 1.16 1.28
C PRO A 56 22.12 2.01 2.55
N LEU A 57 22.36 1.34 3.67
CA LEU A 57 22.58 1.99 4.96
C LEU A 57 23.92 2.74 4.98
N THR A 58 23.91 3.91 5.59
CA THR A 58 25.08 4.70 5.98
C THR A 58 25.33 4.59 7.49
N GLU A 59 26.48 5.02 7.99
CA GLU A 59 26.80 4.99 9.43
C GLU A 59 25.79 5.80 10.27
N GLU A 60 25.17 6.84 9.69
CA GLU A 60 24.11 7.65 10.31
C GLU A 60 22.80 6.86 10.46
N ASP A 61 22.56 5.84 9.62
CA ASP A 61 21.34 5.04 9.58
C ASP A 61 21.33 3.90 10.62
N HIS A 62 22.49 3.67 11.26
CA HIS A 62 22.69 2.66 12.29
C HIS A 62 22.38 3.15 13.71
N ASP A 63 21.88 4.38 13.87
CA ASP A 63 21.48 4.89 15.18
C ASP A 63 20.27 4.12 15.72
N ASP A 64 20.43 3.50 16.89
CA ASP A 64 19.37 2.81 17.63
C ASP A 64 18.19 3.73 17.96
N SER A 65 18.38 5.05 17.94
CA SER A 65 17.30 6.03 18.11
C SER A 65 16.20 5.87 17.05
N ALA A 66 16.55 5.50 15.81
CA ALA A 66 15.63 5.35 14.69
C ALA A 66 14.60 4.21 14.87
N TYR A 67 14.83 3.30 15.82
CA TYR A 67 13.95 2.16 16.12
C TYR A 67 13.07 2.37 17.35
N ARG A 68 13.38 3.34 18.22
CA ARG A 68 12.74 3.46 19.55
C ARG A 68 11.24 3.75 19.49
N GLU A 69 10.82 4.53 18.50
CA GLU A 69 9.45 5.02 18.42
C GLU A 69 8.47 4.03 17.77
N ASN A 70 8.91 3.30 16.74
CA ASN A 70 8.02 2.49 15.91
C ASN A 70 8.42 1.00 15.84
N GLY A 71 9.53 0.60 16.45
CA GLY A 71 10.06 -0.77 16.36
C GLY A 71 10.69 -1.12 15.00
N PHE A 72 10.75 -0.18 14.06
CA PHE A 72 11.43 -0.28 12.78
C PHE A 72 12.18 1.01 12.46
N ASN A 73 13.13 0.97 11.51
CA ASN A 73 13.93 2.12 11.14
C ASN A 73 13.10 3.19 10.39
N ILE A 74 12.63 4.20 11.12
CA ILE A 74 11.80 5.27 10.55
C ILE A 74 12.60 6.14 9.57
N PHE A 75 13.91 6.30 9.80
CA PHE A 75 14.76 7.07 8.91
C PHE A 75 14.84 6.43 7.52
N VAL A 76 15.10 5.13 7.46
CA VAL A 76 15.09 4.35 6.21
C VAL A 76 13.71 4.43 5.55
N SER A 77 12.65 4.28 6.35
CA SER A 77 11.26 4.39 5.87
C SER A 77 10.97 5.74 5.20
N ASN A 78 11.48 6.84 5.76
CA ASN A 78 11.30 8.18 5.23
C ASN A 78 12.07 8.43 3.93
N ASN A 79 13.18 7.72 3.73
CA ASN A 79 14.02 7.85 2.55
C ASN A 79 13.64 6.88 1.41
N ILE A 80 12.62 6.05 1.62
CA ILE A 80 12.05 5.17 0.60
C ILE A 80 10.75 5.80 0.09
N ALA A 81 10.57 5.80 -1.23
CA ALA A 81 9.36 6.35 -1.86
C ALA A 81 8.08 5.72 -1.29
N LEU A 82 7.05 6.56 -1.08
CA LEU A 82 5.73 6.10 -0.62
C LEU A 82 5.09 5.11 -1.61
N GLU A 83 5.40 5.24 -2.89
CA GLU A 83 4.85 4.38 -3.94
C GLU A 83 5.82 3.29 -4.42
N ARG A 84 6.88 2.96 -3.68
CA ARG A 84 7.93 2.07 -4.18
C ARG A 84 7.42 0.80 -4.89
N SER A 85 8.08 0.41 -5.98
CA SER A 85 7.79 -0.85 -6.65
C SER A 85 8.24 -2.05 -5.80
N LEU A 86 7.53 -3.17 -5.94
CA LEU A 86 7.83 -4.42 -5.25
C LEU A 86 8.14 -5.52 -6.27
N PRO A 87 8.98 -6.51 -5.90
CA PRO A 87 9.25 -7.63 -6.78
C PRO A 87 8.04 -8.57 -6.81
N ASP A 88 7.69 -9.06 -8.00
CA ASP A 88 6.62 -10.06 -8.14
C ASP A 88 7.13 -11.45 -7.76
N ILE A 89 6.94 -11.82 -6.49
CA ILE A 89 7.32 -13.12 -5.92
C ILE A 89 6.19 -14.16 -6.00
N ARG A 90 5.07 -13.85 -6.69
CA ARG A 90 3.92 -14.77 -6.80
C ARG A 90 4.31 -16.01 -7.60
N HIS A 91 3.60 -17.11 -7.36
CA HIS A 91 3.77 -18.34 -8.14
C HIS A 91 3.53 -18.07 -9.65
N PRO A 92 4.31 -18.64 -10.59
CA PRO A 92 4.16 -18.36 -12.03
C PRO A 92 2.74 -18.55 -12.58
N ASN A 93 1.98 -19.50 -12.03
CA ASN A 93 0.59 -19.74 -12.42
C ASN A 93 -0.36 -18.59 -12.03
N CYS A 94 -0.02 -17.73 -11.07
CA CYS A 94 -0.86 -16.59 -10.66
C CYS A 94 -1.04 -15.58 -11.80
N LYS A 95 -0.04 -15.42 -12.68
CA LYS A 95 -0.08 -14.49 -13.82
C LYS A 95 -1.12 -14.85 -14.87
N HIS A 96 -1.58 -16.10 -14.89
CA HIS A 96 -2.56 -16.60 -15.85
C HIS A 96 -3.95 -16.79 -15.20
N LYS A 97 -4.13 -16.37 -13.94
CA LYS A 97 -5.41 -16.48 -13.25
C LYS A 97 -6.36 -15.37 -13.68
N VAL A 98 -7.57 -15.77 -14.05
CA VAL A 98 -8.70 -14.89 -14.33
C VAL A 98 -9.75 -15.04 -13.23
N TYR A 99 -10.42 -13.96 -12.89
CA TYR A 99 -11.45 -13.92 -11.84
C TYR A 99 -12.79 -13.46 -12.43
N LEU A 100 -13.85 -13.47 -11.63
CA LEU A 100 -15.14 -12.95 -12.07
C LEU A 100 -15.01 -11.49 -12.51
N GLU A 101 -15.73 -11.13 -13.57
CA GLU A 101 -15.79 -9.75 -14.06
C GLU A 101 -16.50 -8.84 -13.05
N THR A 102 -17.53 -9.35 -12.39
CA THR A 102 -18.27 -8.65 -11.35
C THR A 102 -17.88 -9.22 -9.99
N LEU A 103 -17.19 -8.40 -9.20
CA LEU A 103 -16.81 -8.70 -7.83
C LEU A 103 -17.54 -7.71 -6.89
N PRO A 104 -17.86 -8.12 -5.65
CA PRO A 104 -18.35 -7.18 -4.66
C PRO A 104 -17.28 -6.14 -4.33
N ASN A 105 -17.69 -4.92 -4.03
CA ASN A 105 -16.80 -3.90 -3.48
C ASN A 105 -16.43 -4.24 -2.03
N THR A 106 -15.34 -3.65 -1.55
CA THR A 106 -14.84 -3.84 -0.18
C THR A 106 -14.54 -2.50 0.48
N SER A 107 -14.94 -2.36 1.74
CA SER A 107 -14.44 -1.31 2.63
C SER A 107 -13.15 -1.78 3.28
N ILE A 108 -12.11 -0.96 3.25
CA ILE A 108 -10.78 -1.29 3.81
C ILE A 108 -10.61 -0.50 5.11
N ILE A 109 -10.47 -1.20 6.23
CA ILE A 109 -10.35 -0.58 7.56
C ILE A 109 -8.92 -0.76 8.05
N ILE A 110 -8.26 0.34 8.39
CA ILE A 110 -6.87 0.36 8.87
C ILE A 110 -6.86 0.96 10.28
N PRO A 111 -6.82 0.12 11.33
CA PRO A 111 -6.54 0.60 12.68
C PRO A 111 -5.07 0.99 12.80
N PHE A 112 -4.78 2.13 13.43
CA PHE A 112 -3.42 2.56 13.71
C PHE A 112 -3.33 3.15 15.13
N HIS A 113 -2.16 2.97 15.76
CA HIS A 113 -1.83 3.58 17.04
C HIS A 113 -0.36 3.98 17.00
N ASN A 114 -0.06 5.28 17.10
CA ASN A 114 1.30 5.81 17.13
C ASN A 114 2.20 5.32 15.97
N GLU A 115 1.61 5.00 14.81
CA GLU A 115 2.29 4.44 13.64
C GLU A 115 3.20 5.47 12.95
N GLY A 116 4.32 5.01 12.38
CA GLY A 116 5.22 5.88 11.62
C GLY A 116 4.54 6.42 10.35
N TRP A 117 4.55 7.74 10.18
CA TRP A 117 3.83 8.43 9.10
C TRP A 117 4.06 7.86 7.70
N THR A 118 5.32 7.67 7.32
CA THR A 118 5.69 7.18 6.00
C THR A 118 5.33 5.71 5.79
N SER A 119 5.20 4.93 6.87
CA SER A 119 4.68 3.56 6.83
C SER A 119 3.18 3.53 6.62
N LEU A 120 2.42 4.35 7.34
CA LEU A 120 0.97 4.46 7.17
C LEU A 120 0.61 4.95 5.76
N LEU A 121 1.23 6.04 5.30
CA LEU A 121 0.99 6.58 3.95
C LEU A 121 1.34 5.58 2.86
N ARG A 122 2.47 4.89 2.97
CA ARG A 122 2.87 3.87 2.00
C ARG A 122 1.89 2.69 1.95
N THR A 123 1.24 2.37 3.07
CA THR A 123 0.16 1.37 3.10
C THR A 123 -1.02 1.85 2.27
N ILE A 124 -1.46 3.10 2.47
CA ILE A 124 -2.59 3.69 1.75
C ILE A 124 -2.28 3.84 0.25
N HIS A 125 -1.11 4.37 -0.12
CA HIS A 125 -0.67 4.44 -1.51
C HIS A 125 -0.60 3.06 -2.17
N SER A 126 -0.14 2.03 -1.45
CA SER A 126 -0.14 0.67 -1.99
C SER A 126 -1.55 0.14 -2.23
N ILE A 127 -2.54 0.52 -1.42
CA ILE A 127 -3.93 0.12 -1.61
C ILE A 127 -4.50 0.80 -2.86
N ILE A 128 -4.38 2.13 -2.93
CA ILE A 128 -4.91 2.94 -4.03
C ILE A 128 -4.27 2.51 -5.36
N ASN A 129 -2.95 2.39 -5.42
CA ASN A 129 -2.24 2.14 -6.68
C ASN A 129 -2.30 0.69 -7.17
N ARG A 130 -2.69 -0.27 -6.32
CA ARG A 130 -2.69 -1.71 -6.67
C ARG A 130 -4.05 -2.39 -6.54
N THR A 131 -5.09 -1.63 -6.22
CA THR A 131 -6.46 -2.13 -6.15
C THR A 131 -7.30 -1.40 -7.19
N PRO A 132 -8.03 -2.09 -8.07
CA PRO A 132 -8.92 -1.43 -9.01
C PRO A 132 -9.97 -0.57 -8.27
N ASP A 133 -10.10 0.71 -8.65
CA ASP A 133 -11.00 1.67 -7.98
C ASP A 133 -12.44 1.16 -7.84
N SER A 134 -12.94 0.43 -8.84
CA SER A 134 -14.30 -0.12 -8.83
C SER A 134 -14.55 -1.16 -7.73
N LEU A 135 -13.48 -1.70 -7.12
CA LEU A 135 -13.55 -2.67 -6.03
C LEU A 135 -13.42 -2.02 -4.66
N ILE A 136 -12.98 -0.76 -4.58
CA ILE A 136 -12.83 -0.03 -3.31
C ILE A 136 -14.14 0.73 -3.07
N ALA A 137 -14.83 0.41 -1.96
CA ALA A 137 -15.97 1.20 -1.52
C ALA A 137 -15.49 2.47 -0.79
N GLU A 138 -14.57 2.28 0.16
CA GLU A 138 -14.01 3.33 1.02
C GLU A 138 -12.76 2.80 1.74
N ILE A 139 -11.91 3.73 2.19
CA ILE A 139 -10.77 3.44 3.08
C ILE A 139 -11.02 4.19 4.38
N ILE A 140 -11.15 3.46 5.49
CA ILE A 140 -11.43 4.02 6.82
C ILE A 140 -10.17 3.86 7.67
N LEU A 141 -9.58 4.99 8.04
CA LEU A 141 -8.52 5.02 9.05
C LEU A 141 -9.16 5.12 10.43
N VAL A 142 -8.77 4.24 11.34
CA VAL A 142 -9.28 4.21 12.72
C VAL A 142 -8.12 4.48 13.66
N ASP A 143 -8.11 5.66 14.27
CA ASP A 143 -7.14 6.00 15.30
C ASP A 143 -7.50 5.31 16.62
N ASP A 144 -6.63 4.44 17.12
CA ASP A 144 -6.74 3.79 18.42
C ASP A 144 -6.01 4.61 19.48
N PHE A 145 -6.45 5.85 19.66
CA PHE A 145 -5.95 6.79 20.67
C PHE A 145 -4.43 7.00 20.59
N SER A 146 -3.95 7.45 19.43
CA SER A 146 -2.55 7.85 19.25
C SER A 146 -2.22 9.07 20.13
N ASP A 147 -1.01 9.09 20.68
CA ASP A 147 -0.48 10.21 21.48
C ASP A 147 0.22 11.27 20.60
N ARG A 148 0.42 10.97 19.32
CA ARG A 148 0.95 11.89 18.30
C ARG A 148 -0.20 12.75 17.77
N GLY A 149 0.06 14.03 17.45
CA GLY A 149 -0.97 15.02 17.07
C GLY A 149 -1.94 14.57 15.97
N GLU A 150 -3.07 15.26 15.84
CA GLU A 150 -4.18 14.83 14.97
C GLU A 150 -3.76 14.67 13.50
N LEU A 151 -4.08 13.51 12.94
CA LEU A 151 -3.84 13.17 11.54
C LEU A 151 -5.02 13.58 10.67
N ASN A 152 -4.84 14.68 9.94
CA ASN A 152 -5.80 15.12 8.95
C ASN A 152 -5.38 14.63 7.57
N MET A 153 -6.20 13.79 6.94
CA MET A 153 -5.95 13.32 5.58
C MET A 153 -7.06 13.79 4.65
N PHE A 154 -6.66 14.46 3.56
CA PHE A 154 -7.55 15.03 2.56
C PHE A 154 -7.19 14.50 1.18
N LEU A 155 -8.21 14.19 0.37
CA LEU A 155 -8.01 13.90 -1.05
C LEU A 155 -8.16 15.19 -1.84
N VAL A 156 -7.16 15.54 -2.67
CA VAL A 156 -7.29 16.61 -3.67
C VAL A 156 -7.05 15.98 -5.05
N GLY A 157 -8.14 15.71 -5.77
CA GLY A 157 -8.09 14.89 -6.98
C GLY A 157 -7.75 13.43 -6.66
N ASP A 158 -6.84 12.84 -7.45
CA ASP A 158 -6.34 11.47 -7.25
C ASP A 158 -5.18 11.40 -6.23
N ASN A 159 -4.79 12.55 -5.66
CA ASN A 159 -3.65 12.65 -4.75
C ASN A 159 -4.11 12.68 -3.30
N LEU A 160 -3.48 11.82 -2.50
CA LEU A 160 -3.62 11.77 -1.04
C LEU A 160 -2.74 12.84 -0.41
N TYR A 161 -3.37 13.83 0.22
CA TYR A 161 -2.70 14.84 1.04
C TYR A 161 -2.94 14.52 2.50
N ALA A 162 -1.92 14.68 3.32
CA ALA A 162 -2.05 14.39 4.72
C ALA A 162 -1.21 15.41 5.50
N SER A 163 -1.81 16.00 6.51
CA SER A 163 -1.28 17.12 7.30
C SER A 163 -1.49 16.84 8.78
N TYR A 164 -0.51 17.18 9.60
CA TYR A 164 -0.67 17.25 11.04
C TYR A 164 -1.19 18.63 11.42
N GLU A 165 -2.24 18.69 12.24
CA GLU A 165 -2.45 19.85 13.11
C GLU A 165 -1.75 19.53 14.44
N SER A 166 -0.53 20.05 14.59
CA SER A 166 0.11 20.06 15.91
C SER A 166 -0.61 21.08 16.79
N GLU A 167 -1.07 20.68 17.98
CA GLU A 167 -1.40 21.60 19.07
C GLU A 167 -0.13 22.29 19.63
N GLU A 168 0.69 22.88 18.77
CA GLU A 168 1.81 23.73 19.16
C GLU A 168 1.53 25.20 18.80
N GLU A 169 0.34 25.68 19.16
CA GLU A 169 0.10 27.12 19.33
C GLU A 169 -0.70 27.40 20.61
N SER A 170 -0.22 26.87 21.73
CA SER A 170 -0.51 27.44 23.04
C SER A 170 0.77 27.53 23.85
N ASP A 171 1.18 28.78 24.09
CA ASP A 171 2.14 29.21 25.13
C ASP A 171 3.60 29.44 24.73
N LYS A 172 3.86 30.27 23.69
CA LYS A 172 5.11 31.08 23.64
C LYS A 172 4.87 32.43 24.28
N ARG A 173 5.02 32.46 25.61
CA ARG A 173 5.20 33.67 26.40
C ARG A 173 6.67 34.07 26.35
N ASP A 174 6.97 35.34 26.05
CA ASP A 174 8.32 35.89 26.23
C ASP A 174 8.70 35.85 27.72
N PHE A 175 9.95 36.13 28.08
CA PHE A 175 10.43 36.17 29.48
C PHE A 175 9.57 37.10 30.38
N ASP A 176 8.87 38.05 29.76
CA ASP A 176 7.93 39.01 30.39
C ASP A 176 6.43 38.65 30.20
N GLY A 177 6.09 37.43 29.79
CA GLY A 177 4.72 36.91 29.82
C GLY A 177 3.77 37.41 28.72
N HIS A 178 4.27 38.09 27.67
CA HIS A 178 3.44 38.58 26.57
C HIS A 178 3.34 37.56 25.42
N LEU A 179 2.14 37.47 24.80
CA LEU A 179 1.87 36.65 23.62
C LEU A 179 2.64 37.17 22.39
N VAL A 180 3.49 36.34 21.80
CA VAL A 180 4.21 36.66 20.56
C VAL A 180 3.51 35.96 19.39
N SER A 181 2.90 36.73 18.48
CA SER A 181 2.34 36.20 17.23
C SER A 181 3.47 36.00 16.21
N SER A 182 3.80 34.76 15.88
CA SER A 182 4.66 34.45 14.73
C SER A 182 3.80 34.06 13.54
N GLN A 183 3.78 34.89 12.49
CA GLN A 183 3.26 34.46 11.19
C GLN A 183 4.20 33.41 10.60
N GLY A 184 3.85 32.13 10.72
CA GLY A 184 4.47 31.03 9.99
C GLY A 184 3.68 30.74 8.72
N GLN A 185 4.31 30.92 7.54
CA GLN A 185 3.73 30.47 6.28
C GLN A 185 3.74 28.93 6.22
N PRO A 186 2.73 28.30 5.58
CA PRO A 186 2.72 26.87 5.38
C PRO A 186 3.85 26.47 4.42
N THR A 187 4.75 25.60 4.89
CA THR A 187 5.74 24.94 4.05
C THR A 187 5.03 23.88 3.21
N ILE A 188 5.01 24.08 1.90
CA ILE A 188 4.56 23.08 0.92
C ILE A 188 5.69 22.05 0.79
N VAL A 189 5.40 20.80 1.11
CA VAL A 189 6.24 19.63 0.74
C VAL A 189 5.48 18.82 -0.29
#